data_AF-A0A7V1II88-F1
#
_entry.id   AF-A0A7V1II88-F1
#
_cell.length_a   1.000
_cell.length_b   1.000
_cell.length_c   1.000
_cell.angle_alpha   90.00
_cell.angle_beta   90.00
_cell.angle_gamma   90.00
#
_symmetry.space_group_name_H-M   'P 1'
#
loop_
_entity.id
_entity.type
_entity.pdbx_description
1 polymer ?
#
loop_
_entity_poly.entity_id
_entity_poly.type
_entity_poly.pdbx_seq_one_letter_code
_entity_poly.pdbx_strand_id
1 'polypeptide(L)'
;SVNKPSRISRRGNVHLRRALFLPALVAAQHEPHVTAFYQKLLGKGRTKMQTNVAVMRKLLHAIYGMLKHDRDFDGEKFYALGA
;
A
#
# COMPACT_ATOMS: atom_id res chain seq x y z
N SER A 1 -4.23 -4.28 26.31
CA SER A 1 -5.45 -3.56 25.91
C SER A 1 -5.76 -3.90 24.46
N VAL A 2 -6.90 -4.54 24.22
CA VAL A 2 -7.32 -5.07 22.89
C VAL A 2 -7.84 -3.96 21.97
N ASN A 3 -8.31 -2.83 22.52
CA ASN A 3 -8.88 -1.70 21.78
C ASN A 3 -7.87 -0.58 21.46
N LYS A 4 -6.56 -0.81 21.65
CA LYS A 4 -5.57 0.25 21.43
C LYS A 4 -5.32 0.43 19.91
N PRO A 5 -5.31 1.67 19.38
CA PRO A 5 -5.08 1.90 17.97
C PRO A 5 -3.72 1.33 17.52
N SER A 6 -3.72 0.63 16.38
CA SER A 6 -2.53 -0.04 15.84
C SER A 6 -1.42 0.97 15.50
N ARG A 7 -0.24 0.80 16.10
CA ARG A 7 0.94 1.62 15.82
C ARG A 7 1.70 1.11 14.59
N ILE A 8 2.29 2.04 13.83
CA ILE A 8 3.22 1.71 12.74
C ILE A 8 4.51 1.17 13.36
N SER A 9 4.89 -0.05 13.01
CA SER A 9 6.14 -0.65 13.47
C SER A 9 7.34 -0.06 12.73
N ARG A 10 8.44 0.19 13.46
CA ARG A 10 9.74 0.57 12.88
C ARG A 10 10.52 -0.63 12.31
N ARG A 11 9.99 -1.85 12.42
CA ARG A 11 10.63 -3.08 11.91
C ARG A 11 10.62 -3.15 10.38
N GLY A 12 11.69 -3.66 9.79
CA GLY A 12 11.91 -3.77 8.34
C GLY A 12 12.97 -2.78 7.81
N ASN A 13 13.36 -2.94 6.55
CA ASN A 13 14.43 -2.15 5.95
C ASN A 13 14.04 -0.66 5.79
N VAL A 14 14.84 0.24 6.37
CA VAL A 14 14.63 1.69 6.33
C VAL A 14 14.79 2.25 4.91
N HIS A 15 15.72 1.71 4.11
CA HIS A 15 15.95 2.15 2.74
C HIS A 15 14.75 1.87 1.85
N LEU A 16 14.19 0.66 1.91
CA LEU A 16 12.96 0.32 1.16
C LEU A 16 11.79 1.19 1.58
N ARG A 17 11.65 1.48 2.88
CA ARG A 17 10.57 2.34 3.37
C ARG A 17 10.72 3.78 2.86
N ARG A 18 11.94 4.31 2.78
CA ARG A 18 12.19 5.63 2.19
C ARG A 18 11.94 5.62 0.67
N ALA A 19 12.48 4.62 -0.03
CA ALA A 19 12.36 4.49 -1.48
C ALA A 19 10.90 4.35 -1.93
N LEU A 20 10.06 3.64 -1.17
CA LEU A 20 8.65 3.41 -1.52
C LEU A 20 7.70 4.53 -1.07
N PHE A 21 8.16 5.53 -0.31
CA PHE A 21 7.28 6.57 0.21
C PHE A 21 6.68 7.43 -0.91
N LEU A 22 7.52 7.94 -1.81
CA LEU A 22 7.08 8.78 -2.92
C LEU A 22 6.32 7.97 -4.00
N PRO A 23 6.79 6.78 -4.43
CA PRO A 23 6.03 5.92 -5.34
C PRO A 23 4.63 5.59 -4.82
N ALA A 24 4.47 5.33 -3.51
CA ALA A 24 3.16 5.06 -2.93
C ALA A 24 2.21 6.26 -3.02
N LEU A 25 2.72 7.49 -2.80
CA LEU A 25 1.92 8.70 -2.93
C LEU A 25 1.49 8.96 -4.37
N VAL A 26 2.38 8.73 -5.34
CA VAL A 26 2.10 8.92 -6.76
C VAL A 26 1.10 7.86 -7.25
N ALA A 27 1.31 6.59 -6.89
CA ALA A 27 0.41 5.50 -7.26
C ALA A 27 -1.00 5.70 -6.70
N ALA A 28 -1.12 6.19 -5.46
CA ALA A 28 -2.42 6.49 -4.85
C ALA A 28 -3.19 7.66 -5.49
N GLN A 29 -2.58 8.39 -6.43
CA GLN A 29 -3.22 9.49 -7.18
C GLN A 29 -3.52 9.12 -8.63
N HIS A 30 -2.65 8.34 -9.27
CA HIS A 30 -2.70 8.08 -10.71
C HIS A 30 -3.25 6.70 -11.05
N GLU A 31 -3.13 5.73 -10.13
CA GLU A 31 -3.51 4.35 -10.39
C GLU A 31 -4.88 4.06 -9.74
N PRO A 32 -5.93 3.71 -10.51
CA PRO A 32 -7.30 3.55 -9.98
C PRO A 32 -7.44 2.50 -8.88
N HIS A 33 -6.78 1.34 -9.01
CA HIS A 33 -6.84 0.26 -8.03
C HIS A 33 -6.15 0.65 -6.71
N VAL A 34 -5.00 1.32 -6.80
CA VAL A 34 -4.29 1.84 -5.63
C VAL A 34 -5.10 2.95 -4.95
N THR A 35 -5.70 3.85 -5.73
CA THR A 35 -6.56 4.92 -5.25
C THR A 35 -7.77 4.35 -4.51
N ALA A 36 -8.46 3.36 -5.07
CA ALA A 36 -9.61 2.73 -4.44
C ALA A 36 -9.22 2.04 -3.11
N PHE A 37 -8.06 1.36 -3.07
CA PHE A 37 -7.53 0.80 -1.82
C PHE A 37 -7.22 1.88 -0.77
N TYR A 38 -6.63 2.99 -1.19
CA TYR A 38 -6.32 4.14 -0.34
C TYR A 38 -7.60 4.75 0.25
N GLN A 39 -8.62 4.99 -0.58
CA GLN A 39 -9.90 5.54 -0.14
C GLN A 39 -10.66 4.59 0.78
N LYS A 40 -10.66 3.27 0.49
CA LYS A 40 -11.24 2.25 1.39
C LYS A 40 -10.67 2.34 2.80
N LEU A 41 -9.34 2.52 2.91
CA LEU A 41 -8.66 2.61 4.20
C LEU A 41 -8.96 3.92 4.92
N LEU A 42 -9.06 5.04 4.20
CA LEU A 42 -9.49 6.31 4.78
C LEU A 42 -10.92 6.24 5.29
N GLY A 43 -11.85 5.64 4.53
CA GLY A 43 -13.23 5.43 4.94
C GLY A 43 -13.37 4.57 6.21
N LYS A 44 -12.38 3.70 6.47
CA LYS A 44 -12.28 2.92 7.73
C LYS A 44 -11.72 3.71 8.92
N GLY A 45 -11.48 5.01 8.78
CA GLY A 45 -10.96 5.89 9.84
C GLY A 45 -9.45 5.76 10.07
N ARG A 46 -8.69 5.20 9.12
CA ARG A 46 -7.22 5.16 9.23
C ARG A 46 -6.62 6.53 8.92
N THR A 47 -5.52 6.87 9.58
CA THR A 47 -4.82 8.13 9.30
C THR A 47 -4.13 8.07 7.94
N LYS A 48 -3.93 9.23 7.28
CA LYS A 48 -3.24 9.32 5.98
C LYS A 48 -1.88 8.60 5.98
N MET A 49 -1.13 8.71 7.09
CA MET A 49 0.16 8.04 7.25
C MET A 49 0.01 6.52 7.33
N GLN A 50 -0.96 6.01 8.10
CA GLN A 50 -1.22 4.57 8.18
C GLN A 50 -1.65 4.00 6.83
N THR A 51 -2.51 4.73 6.11
CA THR A 51 -2.96 4.37 4.78
C THR A 51 -1.79 4.33 3.80
N ASN A 52 -0.91 5.34 3.81
CA ASN A 52 0.26 5.34 2.94
C ASN A 52 1.19 4.15 3.24
N VAL A 53 1.44 3.84 4.51
CA VAL A 53 2.23 2.65 4.89
C VAL A 53 1.59 1.34 4.41
N ALA A 54 0.25 1.25 4.44
CA ALA A 54 -0.45 0.08 3.93
C ALA A 54 -0.28 -0.06 2.41
N VAL A 55 -0.36 1.05 1.66
CA VAL A 55 -0.07 1.07 0.22
C VAL A 55 1.37 0.65 -0.06
N MET A 56 2.35 1.22 0.65
CA MET A 56 3.77 0.86 0.50
C MET A 56 4.01 -0.63 0.70
N ARG A 57 3.41 -1.21 1.75
CA ARG A 57 3.53 -2.65 2.03
C ARG A 57 2.98 -3.47 0.88
N LYS A 58 1.83 -3.07 0.33
CA LYS A 58 1.16 -3.80 -0.75
C LYS A 58 1.91 -3.67 -2.08
N LEU A 59 2.45 -2.48 -2.38
CA LEU A 59 3.32 -2.25 -3.54
C LEU A 59 4.58 -3.12 -3.48
N LEU A 60 5.19 -3.25 -2.31
CA LEU A 60 6.35 -4.13 -2.14
C LEU A 60 6.01 -5.60 -2.48
N HIS A 61 4.81 -6.05 -2.13
CA HIS A 61 4.37 -7.42 -2.48
C HIS A 61 4.09 -7.55 -3.98
N ALA A 62 3.49 -6.53 -4.60
CA ALA A 62 3.27 -6.50 -6.04
C ALA A 62 4.59 -6.57 -6.80
N ILE A 63 5.57 -5.72 -6.45
CA ILE A 63 6.91 -5.71 -7.06
C ILE A 63 7.58 -7.07 -6.91
N TYR A 64 7.53 -7.68 -5.71
CA TYR A 64 8.08 -9.02 -5.52
C TYR A 64 7.39 -10.07 -6.39
N GLY A 65 6.06 -10.02 -6.50
CA GLY A 65 5.30 -10.92 -7.36
C GLY A 65 5.63 -10.76 -8.84
N MET A 66 5.75 -9.52 -9.32
CA MET A 66 6.15 -9.18 -10.68
C MET A 66 7.52 -9.77 -11.01
N LEU A 67 8.52 -9.51 -10.15
CA LEU A 67 9.89 -10.01 -10.32
C LEU A 67 9.99 -11.53 -10.24
N LYS A 68 9.19 -12.16 -9.37
CA LYS A 68 9.20 -13.62 -9.20
C LYS A 68 8.57 -14.36 -10.37
N HIS A 69 7.55 -13.78 -10.99
CA HIS A 69 6.75 -14.44 -12.03
C HIS A 69 7.00 -13.86 -13.43
N ASP A 70 7.96 -12.95 -13.56
CA ASP A 70 8.31 -12.23 -14.79
C ASP A 70 7.06 -11.66 -15.49
N ARG A 71 6.26 -10.92 -14.72
CA ARG A 71 5.01 -10.33 -15.18
C ARG A 71 4.95 -8.86 -14.86
N ASP A 72 4.26 -8.13 -15.73
CA ASP A 72 3.95 -6.73 -15.54
C ASP A 72 3.00 -6.49 -14.37
N PHE A 73 2.91 -5.23 -13.96
CA PHE A 73 1.99 -4.82 -12.90
C PHE A 73 0.54 -5.01 -13.35
N ASP A 74 -0.23 -5.67 -12.49
CA ASP A 74 -1.66 -5.92 -12.68
C ASP A 74 -2.44 -5.27 -11.53
N GLY A 75 -3.16 -4.21 -11.86
CA GLY A 75 -3.94 -3.42 -10.89
C GLY A 75 -5.07 -4.22 -10.25
N GLU A 76 -5.71 -5.16 -10.95
CA GLU A 76 -6.76 -6.00 -10.38
C GLU A 76 -6.23 -6.87 -9.24
N LYS A 77 -5.03 -7.46 -9.45
CA LYS A 77 -4.34 -8.23 -8.41
C LYS A 77 -3.95 -7.36 -7.22
N PHE A 78 -3.69 -6.07 -7.44
CA PHE A 78 -3.49 -5.13 -6.36
C PHE A 78 -4.81 -4.93 -5.60
N TYR A 79 -5.86 -4.41 -6.22
CA TYR A 79 -7.14 -4.19 -5.54
C TYR A 79 -8.31 -4.20 -6.53
N ALA A 80 -9.24 -5.15 -6.38
CA ALA A 80 -10.41 -5.22 -7.24
C ALA A 80 -11.34 -4.00 -7.05
N LEU A 81 -11.71 -3.37 -8.18
CA LEU A 81 -12.65 -2.26 -8.24
C LEU A 81 -14.09 -2.81 -8.18
N GLY A 82 -14.52 -3.22 -6.99
CA GLY A 82 -15.85 -3.79 -6.76
C GLY A 82 -16.08 -4.41 -5.38
N ALA A 83 -15.16 -4.19 -4.42
CA ALA A 83 -15.14 -4.82 -3.10
C ALA A 83 -14.99 -3.84 -1.93
#